data_AF-A0A7M7IQR8-F1
#
_entry.id   AF-A0A7M7IQR8-F1
#
_cell.length_a   1.000
_cell.length_b   1.000
_cell.length_c   1.000
_cell.angle_alpha   90.00
_cell.angle_beta   90.00
_cell.angle_gamma   90.00
#
_symmetry.space_group_name_H-M   'P 1'
#
loop_
_entity.id
_entity.type
_entity.pdbx_description
1 polymer ?
#
loop_
_entity_poly.entity_id
_entity_poly.type
_entity_poly.pdbx_seq_one_letter_code
_entity_poly.pdbx_strand_id
1 'polypeptide(L)'
;MELFYIFFYIFFLLRKCESIPIDSVVKNFSSSLSAIDFMKKYGYLESGIANSDALYQKTAITNAVKTLQKFGNIPITGQLDNATLELMASPRCGLPDILRKKENQQRKKRYIISLES
;
A
#
# COMPACT_ATOMS: atom_id res chain seq x y z
N MET A 1 53.47 -26.54 1.81
CA MET A 1 52.23 -27.34 1.79
C MET A 1 51.27 -26.90 2.90
N GLU A 2 51.75 -26.65 4.12
CA GLU A 2 50.93 -26.15 5.25
C GLU A 2 50.18 -24.83 4.98
N LEU A 3 50.83 -23.84 4.35
CA LEU A 3 50.22 -22.53 4.06
C LEU A 3 49.06 -22.60 3.06
N PHE A 4 49.08 -23.57 2.13
CA PHE A 4 47.99 -23.76 1.17
C PHE A 4 46.74 -24.36 1.85
N TYR A 5 46.94 -25.26 2.82
CA TYR A 5 45.85 -25.83 3.62
C TYR A 5 45.20 -24.77 4.51
N ILE A 6 45.99 -23.88 5.10
CA ILE A 6 45.49 -22.77 5.93
C ILE A 6 44.68 -21.79 5.09
N PHE A 7 45.13 -21.46 3.88
CA PHE A 7 44.39 -20.58 2.97
C PHE A 7 43.05 -21.20 2.52
N PHE A 8 43.06 -22.50 2.21
CA PHE A 8 41.82 -23.25 1.92
C PHE A 8 40.88 -23.31 3.13
N TYR A 9 41.40 -23.48 4.34
CA TYR A 9 40.63 -23.58 5.58
C TYR A 9 40.00 -22.23 5.99
N ILE A 10 40.71 -21.12 5.80
CA ILE A 10 40.17 -19.77 6.03
C ILE A 10 39.10 -19.41 4.99
N PHE A 11 39.30 -19.77 3.72
CA PHE A 11 38.28 -19.62 2.69
C PHE A 11 37.02 -20.45 2.97
N PHE A 12 37.20 -21.64 3.55
CA PHE A 12 36.11 -22.53 3.96
C PHE A 12 35.39 -22.03 5.22
N LEU A 13 36.10 -21.43 6.18
CA LEU A 13 35.53 -20.85 7.40
C LEU A 13 34.80 -19.52 7.18
N LEU A 14 35.27 -18.66 6.26
CA LEU A 14 34.61 -17.39 5.91
C LEU A 14 33.32 -17.57 5.08
N ARG A 15 33.03 -18.79 4.62
CA ARG A 15 31.83 -19.14 3.84
C ARG A 15 30.62 -19.57 4.68
N LYS A 16 30.67 -19.46 6.00
CA LYS A 16 29.48 -19.58 6.86
C LYS A 16 28.94 -18.19 7.25
N CYS A 17 28.70 -17.33 6.28
CA CYS A 17 27.59 -16.39 6.40
C CYS A 17 26.37 -17.11 5.83
N GLU A 18 25.76 -17.96 6.66
CA GLU A 18 24.43 -18.48 6.37
C GLU A 18 23.49 -17.28 6.51
N SER A 19 23.25 -16.61 5.39
CA SER A 19 22.35 -15.47 5.31
C SER A 19 21.00 -15.92 5.86
N ILE A 20 20.59 -15.34 6.97
CA ILE A 20 19.24 -15.50 7.53
C ILE A 20 18.26 -15.12 6.40
N PRO A 21 17.30 -15.98 6.03
CA PRO A 21 16.33 -15.64 5.01
C PRO A 21 15.43 -14.53 5.54
N ILE A 22 15.69 -13.29 5.10
CA ILE A 22 14.88 -12.10 5.41
C ILE A 22 13.62 -12.05 4.51
N ASP A 23 13.27 -13.14 3.83
CA ASP A 23 12.25 -13.14 2.78
C ASP A 23 10.82 -13.00 3.32
N SER A 24 10.51 -13.57 4.48
CA SER A 24 9.14 -13.52 5.02
C SER A 24 8.79 -12.16 5.65
N VAL A 25 9.75 -11.52 6.33
CA VAL A 25 9.55 -10.20 6.97
C VAL A 25 9.53 -9.08 5.94
N VAL A 26 10.40 -9.13 4.93
CA VAL A 26 10.45 -8.12 3.85
C VAL A 26 9.21 -8.19 2.96
N LYS A 27 8.65 -9.38 2.67
CA LYS A 27 7.39 -9.50 1.93
C LYS A 27 6.21 -8.84 2.64
N ASN A 28 6.09 -9.01 3.95
CA ASN A 28 4.99 -8.45 4.74
C ASN A 28 5.12 -6.92 4.90
N PHE A 29 6.35 -6.42 4.99
CA PHE A 29 6.60 -4.97 4.99
C PHE A 29 6.35 -4.35 3.61
N SER A 30 6.77 -5.03 2.53
CA SER A 30 6.53 -4.57 1.16
C SER A 30 5.05 -4.60 0.78
N SER A 31 4.32 -5.65 1.18
CA SER A 31 2.88 -5.75 0.90
C SER A 31 2.09 -4.69 1.65
N SER A 32 2.39 -4.47 2.93
CA SER A 32 1.77 -3.40 3.73
C SER A 32 2.11 -2.01 3.21
N LEU A 33 3.35 -1.76 2.79
CA LEU A 33 3.73 -0.48 2.17
C LEU A 33 2.97 -0.27 0.85
N SER A 34 2.89 -1.29 -0.01
CA SER A 34 2.11 -1.23 -1.26
C SER A 34 0.62 -1.01 -1.02
N ALA A 35 0.08 -1.55 0.08
CA ALA A 35 -1.33 -1.38 0.43
C ALA A 35 -1.64 0.04 0.90
N ILE A 36 -0.72 0.67 1.65
CA ILE A 36 -0.84 2.08 2.05
C ILE A 36 -0.84 2.99 0.82
N ASP A 37 0.07 2.75 -0.12
CA ASP A 37 0.13 3.53 -1.37
C ASP A 37 -1.16 3.38 -2.19
N PHE A 38 -1.69 2.17 -2.29
CA PHE A 38 -2.99 1.91 -2.90
C PHE A 38 -4.11 2.69 -2.22
N MET A 39 -4.22 2.59 -0.89
CA MET A 39 -5.27 3.24 -0.12
C MET A 39 -5.24 4.76 -0.27
N LYS A 40 -4.04 5.36 -0.35
CA LYS A 40 -3.89 6.80 -0.62
C LYS A 40 -4.29 7.16 -2.05
N LYS A 41 -3.83 6.39 -3.04
CA LYS A 41 -4.12 6.63 -4.46
C LYS A 41 -5.62 6.68 -4.73
N TYR A 42 -6.38 5.76 -4.12
CA TYR A 42 -7.83 5.66 -4.30
C TYR A 42 -8.66 6.45 -3.28
N GLY A 43 -8.02 7.17 -2.36
CA GLY A 43 -8.68 8.10 -1.43
C GLY A 43 -9.25 7.45 -0.16
N TYR A 44 -8.90 6.19 0.14
CA TYR A 44 -9.26 5.51 1.38
C TYR A 44 -8.49 6.03 2.61
N LEU A 45 -7.26 6.50 2.40
CA LEU A 45 -6.48 7.20 3.43
C LEU A 45 -6.33 8.67 3.06
N GLU A 46 -6.42 9.54 4.06
CA GLU A 46 -6.11 10.95 3.91
C GLU A 46 -4.61 11.10 3.65
N SER A 47 -4.26 11.68 2.50
CA SER A 47 -2.89 12.13 2.23
C SER A 47 -2.60 13.32 3.15
N GLY A 48 -2.13 13.04 4.37
CA GLY A 48 -1.49 14.04 5.20
C GLY A 48 -0.25 14.60 4.50
N ILE A 49 0.37 15.64 5.08
CA ILE A 49 1.64 16.20 4.60
C ILE A 49 2.59 15.03 4.29
N ALA A 50 3.20 15.06 3.10
CA ALA A 50 3.76 13.96 2.31
C ALA A 50 4.71 12.94 2.98
N ASN A 51 4.96 13.06 4.29
CA ASN A 51 5.90 12.26 5.08
C ASN A 51 5.24 11.59 6.31
N SER A 52 3.91 11.54 6.38
CA SER A 52 3.17 11.04 7.56
C SER A 52 2.86 9.53 7.51
N ASP A 53 3.52 8.79 6.63
CA ASP A 53 3.22 7.39 6.33
C ASP A 53 3.49 6.45 7.49
N ALA A 54 4.51 6.79 8.28
CA ALA A 54 4.85 6.11 9.52
C ALA A 54 3.90 6.45 10.69
N LEU A 55 3.03 7.46 10.53
CA LEU A 55 2.15 7.96 11.60
C LEU A 55 0.67 7.61 11.41
N TYR A 56 0.32 6.72 10.47
CA TYR A 56 -1.05 6.23 10.40
C TYR A 56 -1.36 5.35 11.62
N GLN A 57 -2.37 5.76 12.38
CA GLN A 57 -2.90 4.92 13.46
C GLN A 57 -3.41 3.60 12.87
N LYS A 58 -3.10 2.48 13.53
CA LYS A 58 -3.57 1.13 13.12
C LYS A 58 -5.08 1.11 12.84
N THR A 59 -5.85 1.86 13.63
CA THR A 59 -7.31 2.05 13.48
C THR A 59 -7.68 2.68 12.13
N ALA A 60 -6.97 3.70 11.68
CA ALA A 60 -7.21 4.37 10.40
C ALA A 60 -7.01 3.40 9.22
N ILE A 61 -5.94 2.60 9.26
CA ILE A 61 -5.67 1.57 8.25
C ILE A 61 -6.79 0.52 8.26
N THR A 62 -7.18 0.01 9.44
CA THR A 62 -8.27 -0.98 9.51
C THR A 62 -9.61 -0.43 9.00
N ASN A 63 -9.89 0.86 9.23
CA ASN A 63 -11.11 1.50 8.72
C ASN A 63 -11.05 1.69 7.20
N ALA A 64 -9.89 2.04 6.65
CA ALA A 64 -9.67 2.10 5.21
C ALA A 64 -9.90 0.74 4.55
N VAL A 65 -9.35 -0.34 5.14
CA VAL A 65 -9.57 -1.72 4.68
C VAL A 65 -11.05 -2.10 4.70
N LYS A 66 -11.77 -1.82 5.80
CA LYS A 66 -13.21 -2.10 5.87
C LYS A 66 -14.00 -1.37 4.79
N THR A 67 -13.59 -0.14 4.47
CA THR A 67 -14.24 0.68 3.44
C THR A 67 -13.96 0.11 2.05
N LEU A 68 -12.73 -0.32 1.78
CA LEU A 68 -12.36 -1.03 0.55
C LEU A 68 -13.15 -2.32 0.37
N GLN A 69 -13.25 -3.14 1.43
CA GLN A 69 -14.01 -4.39 1.42
C GLN A 69 -15.49 -4.16 1.14
N LYS A 70 -16.06 -3.12 1.77
CA LYS A 70 -17.43 -2.68 1.50
C LYS A 70 -17.61 -2.25 0.04
N PHE A 71 -16.64 -1.53 -0.53
CA PHE A 71 -16.68 -1.09 -1.93
C PHE A 71 -16.58 -2.25 -2.91
N GLY A 72 -15.71 -3.22 -2.65
CA GLY A 72 -15.58 -4.44 -3.44
C GLY A 72 -16.67 -5.47 -3.21
N ASN A 73 -17.64 -5.19 -2.34
CA ASN A 73 -18.73 -6.09 -1.96
C ASN A 73 -18.24 -7.47 -1.49
N ILE A 74 -17.13 -7.49 -0.74
CA ILE A 74 -16.55 -8.69 -0.11
C ILE A 74 -16.78 -8.64 1.41
N PRO A 75 -16.60 -9.77 2.13
CA PRO A 75 -16.75 -9.81 3.57
C PRO A 75 -15.86 -8.77 4.28
N ILE A 76 -16.46 -8.00 5.20
CA ILE A 76 -15.78 -6.92 5.92
C ILE A 76 -15.04 -7.50 7.13
N THR A 77 -13.75 -7.82 6.96
CA THR A 77 -12.87 -8.35 8.02
C THR A 77 -12.06 -7.24 8.71
N GLY A 78 -11.76 -6.16 7.97
CA GLY A 78 -10.81 -5.11 8.37
C GLY A 78 -9.34 -5.54 8.37
N GLN A 79 -9.01 -6.69 7.76
CA GLN A 79 -7.65 -7.19 7.58
C GLN A 79 -7.31 -7.31 6.10
N LEU A 80 -6.02 -7.40 5.78
CA LEU A 80 -5.55 -7.59 4.40
C LEU A 80 -5.60 -9.09 4.04
N ASP A 81 -6.80 -9.63 3.90
CA ASP A 81 -7.02 -11.02 3.47
C ASP A 81 -6.80 -11.22 1.96
N ASN A 82 -6.69 -12.48 1.53
CA ASN A 82 -6.40 -12.81 0.13
C ASN A 82 -7.48 -12.27 -0.83
N ALA A 83 -8.75 -12.31 -0.45
CA ALA A 83 -9.83 -11.72 -1.26
C ALA A 83 -9.67 -10.20 -1.40
N THR A 84 -9.23 -9.52 -0.34
CA THR A 84 -8.90 -8.09 -0.39
C THR A 84 -7.69 -7.81 -1.29
N LEU A 85 -6.66 -8.65 -1.28
CA LEU A 85 -5.50 -8.53 -2.16
C LEU A 85 -5.85 -8.76 -3.63
N GLU A 86 -6.67 -9.78 -3.93
CA GLU A 86 -7.19 -10.02 -5.28
C GLU A 86 -8.03 -8.84 -5.78
N LEU A 87 -8.85 -8.26 -4.91
CA LEU A 87 -9.61 -7.04 -5.21
C LEU A 87 -8.69 -5.86 -5.53
N MET A 88 -7.60 -5.68 -4.80
CA MET A 88 -6.60 -4.62 -5.06
C MET A 88 -5.85 -4.85 -6.38
N ALA A 89 -5.61 -6.11 -6.75
CA ALA A 89 -4.91 -6.49 -7.98
C ALA A 89 -5.80 -6.38 -9.24
N SER A 90 -7.12 -6.34 -9.09
CA SER A 90 -8.05 -6.22 -10.22
C SER A 90 -7.83 -4.92 -11.02
N PRO A 91 -7.98 -4.97 -12.36
CA PRO A 91 -7.82 -3.78 -13.21
C PRO A 91 -8.87 -2.74 -12.85
N ARG A 92 -8.43 -1.49 -12.66
CA ARG A 92 -9.28 -0.39 -12.17
C ARG A 92 -8.99 0.88 -12.97
N CYS A 93 -9.94 1.80 -12.99
CA CYS A 93 -9.67 3.13 -13.53
C CYS A 93 -8.69 3.88 -12.61
N GLY A 94 -7.97 4.87 -13.14
CA GLY A 94 -7.01 5.67 -12.35
C GLY A 94 -7.65 6.73 -11.45
N LEU A 95 -8.98 6.81 -11.41
CA LEU A 95 -9.71 7.79 -10.62
C LEU A 95 -9.88 7.28 -9.18
N PRO A 96 -9.79 8.13 -8.15
CA PRO A 96 -10.05 7.72 -6.78
C PRO A 96 -11.49 7.25 -6.56
N ASP A 97 -11.64 6.20 -5.76
CA ASP A 97 -12.94 5.63 -5.38
C ASP A 97 -13.68 6.55 -4.41
N ILE A 98 -12.95 7.27 -3.56
CA ILE A 98 -13.52 8.23 -2.59
C ILE A 98 -13.12 9.66 -2.97
N LEU A 99 -14.09 10.43 -3.44
CA LEU A 99 -13.94 11.85 -3.74
C LEU A 99 -14.12 12.69 -2.47
N ARG A 100 -13.02 12.97 -1.76
CA ARG A 100 -13.03 13.94 -0.66
C ARG A 100 -13.14 15.36 -1.23
N LYS A 101 -14.32 15.96 -1.10
CA LYS A 101 -14.53 17.37 -1.48
C LYS A 101 -13.62 18.24 -0.62
N LYS A 102 -12.62 18.88 -1.23
CA LYS A 102 -12.00 20.06 -0.60
C LYS A 102 -13.05 21.15 -0.64
N GLU A 103 -13.42 21.72 0.51
CA GLU A 103 -14.51 22.70 0.65
C GLU A 103 -14.42 23.86 -0.36
N ASN A 104 -13.20 24.21 -0.79
CA ASN A 104 -12.91 25.28 -1.74
C ASN A 104 -12.94 24.87 -3.23
N GLN A 105 -13.29 23.64 -3.57
CA GLN A 105 -13.30 23.10 -4.94
C GLN A 105 -14.67 22.57 -5.36
N GLN A 106 -15.75 23.23 -4.95
CA GLN A 106 -17.04 22.97 -5.56
C GLN A 106 -16.96 23.31 -7.05
N ARG A 107 -17.07 22.28 -7.90
CA ARG A 107 -17.12 22.42 -9.36
C ARG A 107 -18.25 23.40 -9.69
N LYS A 108 -17.91 24.63 -10.12
CA LYS A 108 -18.90 25.59 -10.62
C LYS A 108 -19.60 24.96 -11.82
N LYS A 109 -20.87 24.61 -11.68
CA LYS A 109 -21.69 24.14 -12.80
C LYS A 109 -21.85 25.33 -13.76
N ARG A 110 -21.33 25.21 -14.98
CA ARG A 110 -21.55 26.20 -16.04
C ARG A 110 -22.89 25.85 -16.70
N TYR A 111 -23.92 26.63 -16.40
CA TYR A 111 -25.21 26.56 -17.10
C TYR A 111 -25.19 27.53 -18.29
N ILE A 112 -25.83 27.12 -19.39
CA ILE A 112 -26.11 28.01 -20.51
C ILE A 112 -27.27 28.89 -20.06
N ILE A 113 -27.06 30.20 -19.98
CA ILE A 113 -28.18 31.13 -19.87
C ILE A 113 -28.76 31.19 -21.28
N SER A 114 -29.78 30.39 -21.56
CA SER A 114 -30.59 30.64 -22.74
C SER A 114 -31.23 32.02 -22.55
N LEU A 115 -30.71 33.01 -23.27
CA LEU A 115 -31.40 34.28 -23.47
C LEU A 115 -32.57 33.96 -24.39
N GLU A 116 -33.74 33.75 -23.81
CA GLU A 116 -34.99 33.70 -24.58
C GLU A 116 -35.34 35.15 -24.97
N SER A 117 -35.32 35.41 -26.28
CA SER A 117 -35.88 36.53 -27.07
C SER A 117 -35.83 37.94 -26.50
#